data_AF-A0A7Y6UCA2-F1
#
_entry.id   AF-A0A7Y6UCA2-F1
#
_cell.length_a   1.000
_cell.length_b   1.000
_cell.length_c   1.000
_cell.angle_alpha   90.00
_cell.angle_beta   90.00
_cell.angle_gamma   90.00
#
_symmetry.space_group_name_H-M   'P 1'
#
loop_
_entity.id
_entity.type
_entity.pdbx_description
1 polymer ?
#
loop_
_entity_poly.entity_id
_entity_poly.type
_entity_poly.pdbx_seq_one_letter_code
_entity_poly.pdbx_strand_id
1 'polypeptide(L)'
;RLGGDWNNFDFNLFFDGTVGNKIYNYPRYRLESGNFNGNYSTTLANSWRPDNQNTDMPRFSVTDGADNKWAYTDRWLEDGSYIRLKTLDIGY
;
A
#
# COMPACT_ATOMS: atom_id res chain seq x y z
N ARG A 1 7.64 10.57 22.05
CA ARG A 1 7.38 12.02 22.15
C ARG A 1 8.72 12.70 22.32
N LEU A 2 8.98 13.76 21.57
CA LEU A 2 10.24 14.49 21.56
C LEU A 2 9.88 15.98 21.65
N GLY A 3 10.64 16.77 22.39
CA GLY A 3 10.43 18.21 22.48
C GLY A 3 11.62 18.91 23.12
N GLY A 4 11.68 20.22 22.96
CA GLY A 4 12.73 21.05 23.53
C GLY A 4 12.47 22.53 23.31
N ASP A 5 13.21 23.34 24.06
CA ASP A 5 13.04 24.79 24.13
C ASP A 5 14.38 25.48 23.86
N TRP A 6 14.38 26.56 23.08
CA TRP A 6 15.56 27.38 22.81
C TRP A 6 15.20 28.82 22.44
N ASN A 7 15.80 29.80 23.14
CA ASN A 7 15.66 31.24 22.85
C ASN A 7 14.19 31.68 22.66
N ASN A 8 13.36 31.43 23.66
CA ASN A 8 11.89 31.62 23.69
C ASN A 8 11.08 30.73 22.74
N PHE A 9 11.69 30.01 21.80
CA PHE A 9 10.96 29.03 20.99
C PHE A 9 10.82 27.70 21.71
N ASP A 10 9.70 27.02 21.53
CA ASP A 10 9.47 25.64 21.94
C ASP A 10 8.97 24.78 20.78
N PHE A 11 9.25 23.47 20.82
CA PHE A 11 8.68 22.53 19.88
C PHE A 11 8.30 21.21 20.55
N ASN A 12 7.23 20.59 20.05
CA ASN A 12 6.78 19.26 20.43
C ASN A 12 6.50 18.40 19.20
N LEU A 13 7.01 17.18 19.21
CA LEU A 13 6.85 16.18 18.16
C LEU A 13 6.29 14.90 18.78
N PHE A 14 5.17 14.43 18.23
CA PHE A 14 4.60 13.14 18.58
C PHE A 14 4.54 12.21 17.38
N PHE A 15 5.34 11.15 17.41
CA PHE A 15 5.27 10.04 16.46
C PHE A 15 4.50 8.86 17.05
N ASP A 16 3.77 8.15 16.21
CA ASP A 16 3.04 6.92 16.49
C ASP A 16 3.29 5.92 15.37
N GLY A 17 3.29 4.63 15.67
CA GLY A 17 3.56 3.62 14.65
C GLY A 17 3.29 2.22 15.14
N THR A 18 3.23 1.30 14.19
CA THR A 18 3.07 -0.13 14.44
C THR A 18 3.90 -0.91 13.43
N VAL A 19 4.42 -2.07 13.83
CA VAL A 19 5.32 -2.89 13.01
C VAL A 19 4.91 -4.36 13.10
N GLY A 20 5.03 -5.07 11.98
CA GLY A 20 4.86 -6.53 11.91
C GLY A 20 3.42 -6.98 11.59
N ASN A 21 2.53 -6.07 11.25
CA ASN A 21 1.14 -6.40 10.91
C ASN A 21 0.98 -6.63 9.41
N LYS A 22 0.05 -7.50 9.02
CA LYS A 22 -0.41 -7.64 7.65
C LYS A 22 -1.82 -7.08 7.50
N ILE A 23 -2.07 -6.38 6.40
CA ILE A 23 -3.37 -5.80 6.08
C ILE A 23 -3.82 -6.34 4.73
N TYR A 24 -5.09 -6.74 4.63
CA TYR A 24 -5.67 -7.15 3.36
C TYR A 24 -6.09 -5.92 2.53
N ASN A 25 -5.43 -5.72 1.39
CA ASN A 25 -5.70 -4.61 0.48
C ASN A 25 -6.83 -4.96 -0.51
N TYR A 26 -8.06 -4.79 -0.04
CA TYR A 26 -9.25 -5.00 -0.86
C TYR A 26 -9.34 -4.08 -2.09
N PRO A 27 -9.00 -2.77 -2.02
CA PRO A 27 -8.92 -1.92 -3.20
C PRO A 27 -7.99 -2.48 -4.29
N ARG A 28 -6.79 -2.96 -3.90
CA ARG A 28 -5.85 -3.59 -4.83
C ARG A 28 -6.43 -4.83 -5.48
N TYR A 29 -7.03 -5.72 -4.69
CA TYR A 29 -7.77 -6.87 -5.22
C TYR A 29 -8.82 -6.44 -6.25
N ARG A 30 -9.62 -5.41 -5.96
CA ARG A 30 -10.66 -4.94 -6.90
C ARG A 30 -10.09 -4.36 -8.19
N LEU A 31 -8.98 -3.64 -8.10
CA LEU A 31 -8.39 -2.90 -9.22
C LEU A 31 -7.38 -3.70 -10.04
N GLU A 32 -6.89 -4.84 -9.54
CA GLU A 32 -5.81 -5.61 -10.18
C GLU A 32 -6.19 -7.08 -10.48
N SER A 33 -7.24 -7.63 -9.87
CA SER A 33 -7.59 -9.05 -10.07
C SER A 33 -8.21 -9.38 -11.43
N GLY A 34 -8.79 -8.39 -12.13
CA GLY A 34 -9.61 -8.62 -13.32
C GLY A 34 -10.96 -9.30 -13.02
N ASN A 35 -11.33 -9.46 -11.74
CA ASN A 35 -12.60 -10.07 -11.32
C ASN A 35 -13.77 -9.07 -11.31
N PHE A 36 -13.49 -7.77 -11.38
CA PHE A 36 -14.47 -6.70 -11.35
C PHE A 36 -14.46 -5.96 -12.68
N ASN A 37 -15.64 -5.64 -13.20
CA ASN A 37 -15.76 -4.77 -14.35
C ASN A 37 -15.68 -3.30 -13.91
N GLY A 38 -14.76 -2.53 -14.49
CA GLY A 38 -14.57 -1.13 -14.15
C GLY A 38 -13.18 -0.62 -14.54
N ASN A 39 -12.81 0.54 -13.99
CA ASN A 39 -11.46 1.07 -14.12
C ASN A 39 -10.47 0.22 -13.30
N TYR A 40 -9.26 0.14 -13.82
CA TYR A 40 -8.18 -0.69 -13.28
C TYR A 40 -7.00 0.18 -12.82
N SER A 41 -6.17 -0.38 -11.94
CA SER A 41 -4.91 0.26 -11.54
C SER A 41 -3.95 0.35 -12.72
N THR A 42 -3.21 1.46 -12.83
CA THR A 42 -2.16 1.63 -13.86
C THR A 42 -1.03 0.62 -13.71
N THR A 43 -0.86 0.02 -12.52
CA THR A 43 0.12 -1.04 -12.27
C THR A 43 -0.10 -2.26 -13.19
N LEU A 44 -1.33 -2.51 -13.65
CA LEU A 44 -1.61 -3.58 -14.61
C LEU A 44 -0.93 -3.38 -15.96
N ALA A 45 -0.51 -2.16 -16.31
CA ALA A 45 0.29 -1.92 -17.51
C ALA A 45 1.63 -2.69 -17.46
N ASN A 46 2.14 -3.00 -16.26
CA ASN A 46 3.35 -3.79 -16.04
C ASN A 46 3.09 -5.30 -15.87
N SER A 47 1.91 -5.79 -16.24
CA SER A 47 1.60 -7.23 -16.18
C SER A 47 2.53 -8.07 -17.04
N TRP A 48 2.69 -9.33 -16.63
CA TRP A 48 3.47 -10.32 -17.36
C TRP A 48 2.95 -10.47 -18.79
N ARG A 49 3.88 -10.40 -19.74
CA ARG A 49 3.68 -10.65 -21.17
C ARG A 49 4.96 -11.29 -21.75
N PRO A 50 4.90 -11.95 -22.92
CA PRO A 50 6.10 -12.55 -23.53
C PRO A 50 7.26 -11.56 -23.72
N ASP A 51 6.96 -10.28 -23.92
CA ASP A 51 7.89 -9.16 -24.05
C ASP A 51 8.18 -8.43 -22.72
N ASN A 52 7.49 -8.77 -21.62
CA ASN A 52 7.65 -8.20 -20.28
C ASN A 52 7.64 -9.30 -19.20
N GLN A 53 8.73 -10.06 -19.13
CA GLN A 53 8.83 -11.23 -18.25
C GLN A 53 9.39 -10.90 -16.86
N ASN A 54 10.10 -9.77 -16.72
CA ASN A 54 10.72 -9.35 -15.46
C ASN A 54 9.76 -8.46 -14.65
N THR A 55 8.71 -9.06 -14.10
CA THR A 55 7.67 -8.35 -13.34
C THR A 55 7.08 -9.27 -12.27
N ASP A 56 6.67 -8.66 -11.15
CA ASP A 56 5.91 -9.29 -10.07
C ASP A 56 4.39 -9.21 -10.31
N MET A 57 3.97 -8.47 -11.35
CA MET A 57 2.59 -8.39 -11.77
C MET A 57 2.29 -9.55 -12.74
N PRO A 58 1.42 -10.50 -12.36
CA PRO A 58 1.07 -11.65 -13.16
C PRO A 58 0.22 -11.23 -14.36
N ARG A 59 0.05 -12.15 -15.31
CA ARG A 59 -0.69 -11.91 -16.55
C ARG A 59 -2.11 -11.39 -16.26
N PHE A 60 -2.43 -10.21 -16.76
CA PHE A 60 -3.78 -9.68 -16.65
C PHE A 60 -4.74 -10.42 -17.58
N SER A 61 -5.90 -10.83 -17.06
CA SER A 61 -6.98 -11.42 -17.85
C SER A 61 -8.34 -11.18 -17.21
N VAL A 62 -9.31 -10.75 -18.03
CA VAL A 62 -10.71 -10.54 -17.61
C VAL A 62 -11.56 -11.79 -17.86
N THR A 63 -11.21 -12.60 -18.86
CA THR A 63 -12.00 -13.78 -19.27
C THR A 63 -11.49 -15.08 -18.65
N ASP A 64 -10.20 -15.17 -18.34
CA ASP A 64 -9.60 -16.37 -17.77
C ASP A 64 -9.90 -16.45 -16.27
N GLY A 65 -10.39 -17.62 -15.83
CA GLY A 65 -11.03 -17.78 -14.52
C GLY A 65 -10.05 -18.05 -13.36
N ALA A 66 -8.84 -18.54 -13.65
CA ALA A 66 -8.06 -19.25 -12.64
C ALA A 66 -6.85 -18.50 -12.06
N ASP A 67 -6.19 -17.60 -12.79
CA ASP A 67 -4.78 -17.32 -12.44
C ASP A 67 -4.57 -16.16 -11.45
N ASN A 68 -5.45 -15.13 -11.40
CA ASN A 68 -5.24 -13.92 -10.58
C ASN A 68 -6.49 -13.40 -9.85
N LYS A 69 -7.59 -14.16 -9.87
CA LYS A 69 -8.90 -13.68 -9.38
C LYS A 69 -9.23 -14.11 -7.95
N TRP A 70 -8.40 -14.95 -7.33
CA TRP A 70 -8.72 -15.52 -6.02
C TRP A 70 -8.54 -14.48 -4.92
N ALA A 71 -9.63 -14.15 -4.21
CA ALA A 71 -9.62 -13.17 -3.13
C ALA A 71 -8.81 -13.61 -1.91
N TYR A 72 -8.78 -14.91 -1.59
CA TYR A 72 -8.12 -15.43 -0.38
C TYR A 72 -6.72 -15.92 -0.68
N THR A 73 -5.81 -14.98 -0.95
CA THR A 73 -4.39 -15.25 -1.21
C THR A 73 -3.51 -14.20 -0.52
N ASP A 74 -2.24 -14.54 -0.30
CA ASP A 74 -1.24 -13.64 0.25
C ASP A 74 -0.85 -12.48 -0.68
N ARG A 75 -1.11 -12.60 -1.99
CA ARG A 75 -0.93 -11.55 -3.00
C ARG A 75 -1.57 -10.21 -2.59
N TRP A 76 -2.71 -10.27 -1.90
CA TRP A 76 -3.45 -9.08 -1.46
C TRP A 76 -3.10 -8.66 -0.03
N LEU A 77 -2.23 -9.39 0.65
CA LEU A 77 -1.72 -9.03 1.97
C LEU A 77 -0.51 -8.11 1.81
N GLU A 78 -0.60 -6.94 2.43
CA GLU A 78 0.46 -5.94 2.41
C GLU A 78 1.04 -5.77 3.81
N ASP A 79 2.30 -5.32 3.87
CA ASP A 79 2.90 -4.91 5.12
C ASP A 79 2.19 -3.64 5.62
N GLY A 80 1.53 -3.76 6.76
CA GLY A 80 0.82 -2.68 7.44
C GLY A 80 1.71 -1.89 8.39
N SER A 81 3.02 -2.12 8.38
CA SER A 81 3.96 -1.41 9.23
C SER A 81 4.05 0.06 8.81
N TYR A 82 3.93 0.97 9.77
CA TYR A 82 4.06 2.41 9.52
C TYR A 82 4.57 3.16 10.74
N ILE A 83 5.14 4.34 10.47
CA ILE A 83 5.36 5.40 11.45
C ILE A 83 4.72 6.67 10.90
N ARG A 84 4.02 7.43 11.75
CA ARG A 84 3.39 8.69 11.40
C ARG A 84 3.72 9.74 12.44
N LEU A 85 3.93 10.97 11.99
CA LEU A 85 3.88 12.15 12.83
C LEU A 85 2.41 12.47 13.12
N LYS A 86 1.99 12.32 14.37
CA LYS A 86 0.63 12.66 14.83
C LYS A 86 0.48 14.16 15.12
N THR A 87 1.51 14.78 15.69
CA THR A 87 1.45 16.18 16.12
C THR A 87 2.82 16.82 16.00
N LEU A 88 2.83 18.05 15.48
CA LEU A 88 3.93 19.00 15.52
C LEU A 88 3.37 20.28 16.10
N ASP A 89 3.85 20.67 17.27
CA ASP A 89 3.54 21.94 17.92
C ASP A 89 4.81 22.79 17.94
N ILE A 90 4.68 24.08 17.64
CA ILE A 90 5.77 25.06 17.69
C ILE A 90 5.23 26.30 18.39
N GLY A 91 5.94 26.79 19.41
CA GLY A 91 5.62 28.00 20.15
C GLY A 91 6.79 28.99 20.20
N TYR A 92 6.48 30.24 20.58
CA TYR A 92 7.41 31.36 20.81
C TYR A 92 6.86 32.37 21.83
#